data_AF-A0A1H3M640-F1
#
_entry.id   AF-A0A1H3M640-F1
#
_cell.length_a   1.000
_cell.length_b   1.000
_cell.length_c   1.000
_cell.angle_alpha   90.00
_cell.angle_beta   90.00
_cell.angle_gamma   90.00
#
_symmetry.space_group_name_H-M   'P 1'
#
loop_
_entity.id
_entity.type
_entity.pdbx_description
1 polymer ?
#
loop_
_entity_poly.entity_id
_entity_poly.type
_entity_poly.pdbx_seq_one_letter_code
_entity_poly.pdbx_strand_id
1 'polypeptide(L)'
;MGEAMETLKRMYEEHIRVLDYLSTQRQISHHTILQATLPKVLLLAAASEFEERVCDSLRAYVRGHTSDPKILELVNNKAIERQYHTLFDWKARNANTFWKLFGAEFGEEMKKYCRENRELSGAIDAFLEIGRSRNEVVHNNYATYSFEKTIDDVYRLYGEANKFVDSLPGLLKNSTISLDGDGAS
;
A
#
# COMPACT_ATOMS: atom_id res chain seq x y z
N MET A 1 -7.30 -14.00 5.31
CA MET A 1 -5.92 -13.59 5.68
C MET A 1 -5.01 -14.07 4.57
N GLY A 2 -4.36 -13.15 3.85
CA GLY A 2 -3.52 -13.47 2.70
C GLY A 2 -2.15 -14.01 3.12
N GLU A 3 -1.59 -14.93 2.32
CA GLU A 3 -0.27 -15.55 2.49
C GLU A 3 0.87 -14.52 2.63
N ALA A 4 0.74 -13.39 1.96
CA ALA A 4 1.74 -12.32 1.97
C ALA A 4 1.79 -11.56 3.31
N MET A 5 0.64 -11.34 3.97
CA MET A 5 0.57 -10.73 5.30
C MET A 5 1.26 -11.60 6.36
N GLU A 6 1.08 -12.92 6.28
CA GLU A 6 1.73 -13.87 7.18
C GLU A 6 3.24 -13.91 6.96
N THR A 7 3.68 -13.79 5.71
CA THR A 7 5.11 -13.71 5.36
C THR A 7 5.76 -12.45 5.91
N LEU A 8 5.11 -11.29 5.78
CA LEU A 8 5.61 -10.03 6.33
C LEU A 8 5.63 -10.01 7.86
N LYS A 9 4.60 -10.56 8.49
CA LYS A 9 4.56 -10.73 9.95
C LYS A 9 5.72 -11.59 10.43
N ARG A 10 5.98 -12.72 9.78
CA ARG A 10 7.10 -13.60 10.12
C ARG A 10 8.43 -12.87 9.98
N MET A 11 8.62 -12.12 8.89
CA MET A 11 9.82 -11.32 8.66
C MET A 11 10.03 -10.27 9.76
N TYR A 12 8.96 -9.56 10.17
CA TYR A 12 8.99 -8.65 11.31
C TYR A 12 9.42 -9.37 12.61
N GLU A 13 8.78 -10.49 12.95
CA GLU A 13 9.10 -11.26 14.16
C GLU A 13 10.53 -11.82 14.15
N GLU A 14 11.04 -12.26 12.99
CA GLU A 14 12.42 -12.70 12.83
C GLU A 14 13.40 -11.55 13.02
N HIS A 15 13.13 -10.37 12.45
CA HIS A 15 13.97 -9.20 12.60
C HIS A 15 14.04 -8.71 14.05
N ILE A 16 12.92 -8.67 14.77
CA ILE A 16 12.87 -8.36 16.19
C ILE A 16 13.72 -9.36 16.99
N ARG A 17 13.54 -10.66 16.75
CA ARG A 17 14.32 -11.70 17.43
C ARG A 17 15.84 -11.55 17.22
N VAL A 18 16.26 -11.13 16.02
CA VAL A 18 17.68 -10.86 15.74
C VAL A 18 18.19 -9.67 16.53
N LEU A 19 17.43 -8.57 16.61
CA LEU A 19 17.79 -7.39 17.40
C LEU A 19 17.89 -7.74 18.89
N ASP A 20 16.91 -8.45 19.43
CA ASP A 20 16.88 -8.90 20.83
C ASP A 20 18.07 -9.81 21.17
N TYR A 21 18.40 -10.73 20.26
CA TYR A 21 19.56 -11.59 20.41
C TYR A 21 20.87 -10.78 20.49
N LEU A 22 21.08 -9.83 19.56
CA LEU A 22 22.28 -9.00 19.56
C LEU A 22 22.39 -8.10 20.78
N SER A 23 21.26 -7.57 21.26
CA SER A 23 21.18 -6.80 22.50
C SER A 23 21.59 -7.66 23.70
N THR A 24 21.05 -8.89 23.79
CA THR A 24 21.36 -9.86 24.86
C THR A 24 22.84 -10.26 24.85
N GLN A 25 23.43 -10.45 23.68
CA GLN A 25 24.86 -10.79 23.52
C GLN A 25 25.80 -9.57 23.66
N ARG A 26 25.27 -8.38 23.99
CA ARG A 26 26.01 -7.11 24.09
C ARG A 26 26.79 -6.73 22.82
N GLN A 27 26.28 -7.14 21.66
CA GLN A 27 26.85 -6.83 20.35
C GLN A 27 26.34 -5.47 19.84
N ILE A 28 26.67 -4.40 20.57
CA ILE A 28 26.09 -3.05 20.38
C ILE A 28 26.33 -2.52 18.96
N SER A 29 27.52 -2.71 18.39
CA SER A 29 27.85 -2.26 17.03
C SER A 29 26.98 -2.96 15.97
N HIS A 30 26.84 -4.28 16.04
CA HIS A 30 26.00 -5.05 15.13
C HIS A 30 24.52 -4.71 15.30
N HIS A 31 24.07 -4.52 16.55
CA HIS A 31 22.72 -4.09 16.85
C HIS A 31 22.39 -2.76 16.14
N THR A 32 23.23 -1.73 16.31
CA THR A 32 23.02 -0.41 15.69
C THR A 32 22.96 -0.48 14.16
N ILE A 33 23.84 -1.29 13.54
CA ILE A 33 23.83 -1.47 12.08
C ILE A 33 22.51 -2.08 11.62
N LEU A 34 22.05 -3.15 12.28
CA LEU A 34 20.81 -3.82 11.89
C LEU A 34 19.57 -2.98 12.23
N GLN A 35 19.57 -2.24 13.34
CA GLN A 35 18.46 -1.36 13.71
C GLN A 35 18.24 -0.25 12.67
N ALA A 36 19.30 0.21 11.99
CA ALA A 36 19.20 1.16 10.88
C ALA A 36 18.84 0.51 9.52
N THR A 37 19.03 -0.81 9.37
CA THR A 37 18.90 -1.52 8.10
C THR A 37 17.56 -2.27 8.00
N LEU A 38 17.20 -3.04 9.01
CA LEU A 38 16.02 -3.91 9.01
C LEU A 38 14.70 -3.16 8.75
N PRO A 39 14.47 -1.94 9.27
CA PRO A 39 13.26 -1.19 8.94
C PRO A 39 13.16 -0.88 7.43
N LYS A 40 14.29 -0.60 6.76
CA LYS A 40 14.32 -0.36 5.30
C LYS A 40 13.97 -1.63 4.53
N VAL A 41 14.51 -2.78 4.97
CA VAL A 41 14.22 -4.07 4.32
C VAL A 41 12.73 -4.41 4.47
N LEU A 42 12.16 -4.26 5.67
CA LEU A 42 10.73 -4.50 5.91
C LEU A 42 9.84 -3.55 5.09
N LEU A 43 10.23 -2.27 4.98
CA LEU A 43 9.51 -1.28 4.17
C LEU A 43 9.50 -1.67 2.69
N LEU A 44 10.64 -2.10 2.14
CA LEU A 44 10.73 -2.54 0.75
C LEU A 44 9.86 -3.76 0.49
N ALA A 45 9.84 -4.72 1.42
CA ALA A 45 8.97 -5.89 1.35
C ALA A 45 7.48 -5.49 1.38
N ALA A 46 7.08 -4.62 2.30
CA ALA A 46 5.72 -4.09 2.40
C ALA A 46 5.27 -3.36 1.13
N ALA A 47 6.12 -2.48 0.59
CA ALA A 47 5.81 -1.74 -0.62
C ALA A 47 5.67 -2.66 -1.84
N SER A 48 6.51 -3.70 -1.95
CA SER A 48 6.45 -4.68 -3.04
C SER A 48 5.17 -5.51 -2.99
N GLU A 49 4.77 -5.95 -1.79
CA GLU A 49 3.54 -6.73 -1.58
C GLU A 49 2.29 -5.90 -1.92
N PHE A 50 2.26 -4.63 -1.52
CA PHE A 50 1.19 -3.73 -1.88
C PHE A 50 1.13 -3.43 -3.38
N GLU A 51 2.27 -3.24 -4.03
CA GLU A 51 2.34 -3.05 -5.48
C GLU A 51 1.70 -4.24 -6.22
N GLU A 52 2.06 -5.47 -5.85
CA GLU A 52 1.50 -6.69 -6.43
C GLU A 52 -0.02 -6.74 -6.24
N ARG A 53 -0.51 -6.52 -5.01
CA ARG A 53 -1.94 -6.62 -4.69
C ARG A 53 -2.80 -5.54 -5.32
N VAL A 54 -2.30 -4.31 -5.40
CA VAL A 54 -3.00 -3.24 -6.12
C VAL A 54 -3.09 -3.60 -7.60
N CYS A 55 -1.99 -4.03 -8.21
CA CYS A 55 -1.98 -4.46 -9.60
C CYS A 55 -2.94 -5.63 -9.85
N ASP A 56 -2.98 -6.61 -8.97
CA ASP A 56 -3.91 -7.75 -9.07
C ASP A 56 -5.36 -7.35 -8.87
N SER A 57 -5.64 -6.40 -7.97
CA SER A 57 -6.98 -5.84 -7.80
C SER A 57 -7.46 -5.16 -9.08
N LEU A 58 -6.59 -4.43 -9.77
CA LEU A 58 -6.89 -3.82 -11.07
C LEU A 58 -7.14 -4.88 -12.16
N ARG A 59 -6.28 -5.90 -12.25
CA ARG A 59 -6.45 -7.01 -13.20
C ARG A 59 -7.77 -7.73 -12.96
N ALA A 60 -8.08 -8.04 -11.70
CA ALA A 60 -9.33 -8.70 -11.31
C ALA A 60 -10.56 -7.85 -11.65
N TYR A 61 -10.48 -6.54 -11.41
CA TYR A 61 -11.54 -5.61 -11.78
C TYR A 61 -11.81 -5.60 -13.29
N VAL A 62 -10.76 -5.45 -14.11
CA VAL A 62 -10.88 -5.45 -15.58
C VAL A 62 -11.43 -6.78 -16.09
N ARG A 63 -10.89 -7.92 -15.61
CA ARG A 63 -11.38 -9.27 -15.96
C ARG A 63 -12.87 -9.47 -15.63
N GLY A 64 -13.37 -8.83 -14.59
CA GLY A 64 -14.79 -8.89 -14.22
C GLY A 64 -15.71 -8.12 -15.17
N HIS A 65 -15.19 -7.16 -15.93
CA HIS A 65 -15.99 -6.24 -16.77
C HIS A 65 -15.75 -6.39 -18.27
N THR A 66 -14.69 -7.09 -18.70
CA THR A 66 -14.46 -7.41 -20.11
C THR A 66 -14.14 -8.88 -20.30
N SER A 67 -14.75 -9.47 -21.34
CA SER A 67 -14.44 -10.83 -21.79
C SER A 67 -13.44 -10.86 -22.94
N ASP A 68 -13.04 -9.70 -23.51
CA ASP A 68 -12.06 -9.64 -24.60
C ASP A 68 -10.63 -9.67 -24.05
N PRO A 69 -9.84 -10.73 -24.33
CA PRO A 69 -8.45 -10.84 -23.88
C PRO A 69 -7.57 -9.69 -24.38
N LYS A 70 -7.87 -9.10 -25.54
CA LYS A 70 -7.06 -7.99 -26.10
C LYS A 70 -7.17 -6.72 -25.25
N ILE A 71 -8.35 -6.45 -24.70
CA ILE A 71 -8.56 -5.30 -23.80
C ILE A 71 -7.83 -5.54 -22.48
N LEU A 72 -7.90 -6.77 -21.95
CA LEU A 72 -7.17 -7.15 -20.74
C LEU A 72 -5.65 -6.95 -20.93
N GLU A 73 -5.08 -7.46 -22.02
CA GLU A 73 -3.66 -7.30 -22.34
C GLU A 73 -3.27 -5.84 -22.57
N LEU A 74 -4.10 -5.06 -23.26
CA LEU A 74 -3.86 -3.63 -23.46
C LEU A 74 -3.77 -2.88 -22.12
N VAL A 75 -4.72 -3.13 -21.20
CA VAL A 75 -4.73 -2.50 -19.88
C VAL A 75 -3.53 -2.98 -19.05
N ASN A 76 -3.22 -4.28 -19.07
CA ASN A 76 -2.06 -4.80 -18.36
C ASN A 76 -0.76 -4.13 -18.84
N ASN A 77 -0.53 -4.05 -20.15
CA ASN A 77 0.70 -3.52 -20.73
C ASN A 77 0.82 -1.99 -20.64
N LYS A 78 -0.31 -1.26 -20.58
CA LYS A 78 -0.31 0.21 -20.59
C LYS A 78 -0.60 0.86 -19.24
N ALA A 79 -1.36 0.21 -18.37
CA ALA A 79 -1.82 0.82 -17.12
C ALA A 79 -1.29 0.13 -15.87
N ILE A 80 -0.81 -1.12 -15.96
CA ILE A 80 -0.41 -1.91 -14.80
C ILE A 80 1.11 -2.17 -14.82
N GLU A 81 1.60 -2.82 -15.87
CA GLU A 81 3.00 -3.23 -15.95
C GLU A 81 3.95 -2.02 -15.92
N ARG A 82 4.80 -1.96 -14.90
CA ARG A 82 5.77 -0.88 -14.65
C ARG A 82 5.14 0.52 -14.48
N GLN A 83 3.81 0.62 -14.36
CA GLN A 83 3.09 1.89 -14.20
C GLN A 83 2.61 2.13 -12.77
N TYR A 84 2.85 1.22 -11.83
CA TYR A 84 2.41 1.39 -10.43
C TYR A 84 2.79 2.76 -9.84
N HIS A 85 4.01 3.22 -10.10
CA HIS A 85 4.50 4.51 -9.61
C HIS A 85 3.74 5.73 -10.18
N THR A 86 3.00 5.60 -11.28
CA THR A 86 2.19 6.68 -11.88
C THR A 86 0.74 6.66 -11.42
N LEU A 87 0.28 5.56 -10.80
CA LEU A 87 -1.10 5.40 -10.32
C LEU A 87 -1.44 6.35 -9.16
N PHE A 88 -0.46 6.63 -8.30
CA PHE A 88 -0.63 7.46 -7.11
C PHE A 88 0.29 8.68 -7.14
N ASP A 89 -0.18 9.77 -6.55
CA ASP A 89 0.67 10.89 -6.20
C ASP A 89 1.29 10.64 -4.82
N TRP A 90 2.53 10.13 -4.80
CA TRP A 90 3.27 9.79 -3.58
C TRP A 90 3.63 11.00 -2.71
N LYS A 91 3.50 12.23 -3.23
CA LYS A 91 3.67 13.45 -2.43
C LYS A 91 2.36 13.91 -1.80
N ALA A 92 1.23 13.50 -2.35
CA ALA A 92 -0.07 13.77 -1.78
C ALA A 92 -0.34 12.90 -0.54
N ARG A 93 -1.34 13.31 0.24
CA ARG A 93 -1.88 12.56 1.39
C ARG A 93 -3.25 11.95 1.09
N ASN A 94 -3.59 11.82 -0.19
CA ASN A 94 -4.87 11.29 -0.64
C ASN A 94 -4.69 10.57 -1.99
N ALA A 95 -5.57 9.61 -2.26
CA ALA A 95 -5.57 8.81 -3.48
C ALA A 95 -6.40 9.45 -4.63
N ASN A 96 -6.63 10.77 -4.62
CA ASN A 96 -7.51 11.40 -5.61
C ASN A 96 -7.01 11.24 -7.05
N THR A 97 -5.69 11.27 -7.27
CA THR A 97 -5.08 11.01 -8.59
C THR A 97 -5.47 9.63 -9.09
N PHE A 98 -5.39 8.62 -8.22
CA PHE A 98 -5.77 7.25 -8.53
C PHE A 98 -7.26 7.13 -8.87
N TRP A 99 -8.14 7.71 -8.05
CA TRP A 99 -9.59 7.64 -8.28
C TRP A 99 -10.01 8.28 -9.61
N LYS A 100 -9.37 9.39 -10.00
CA LYS A 100 -9.65 10.08 -11.27
C LYS A 100 -9.28 9.26 -12.51
N LEU A 101 -8.40 8.26 -12.39
CA LEU A 101 -8.06 7.37 -13.52
C LEU A 101 -9.26 6.56 -14.02
N PHE A 102 -10.26 6.33 -13.15
CA PHE A 102 -11.47 5.59 -13.48
C PHE A 102 -12.62 6.49 -13.98
N GLY A 103 -12.40 7.81 -14.01
CA GLY A 103 -13.41 8.80 -14.42
C GLY A 103 -13.60 9.91 -13.39
N ALA A 104 -14.07 11.07 -13.87
CA ALA A 104 -14.26 12.24 -13.02
C ALA A 104 -15.38 12.05 -11.97
N GLU A 105 -16.47 11.37 -12.36
CA GLU A 105 -17.62 11.09 -11.49
C GLU A 105 -17.20 10.20 -10.30
N PHE A 106 -16.65 9.03 -10.59
CA PHE A 106 -16.11 8.13 -9.57
C PHE A 106 -15.03 8.80 -8.69
N GLY A 107 -14.20 9.64 -9.29
CA GLY A 107 -13.18 10.41 -8.58
C GLY A 107 -13.76 11.34 -7.50
N GLU A 108 -14.85 12.06 -7.79
CA GLU A 108 -15.50 12.95 -6.83
C GLU A 108 -16.32 12.17 -5.79
N GLU A 109 -16.95 11.07 -6.17
CA GLU A 109 -17.63 10.15 -5.24
C GLU A 109 -16.67 9.58 -4.21
N MET A 110 -15.56 8.99 -4.66
CA MET A 110 -14.55 8.41 -3.77
C MET A 110 -13.90 9.45 -2.87
N LYS A 111 -13.70 10.68 -3.36
CA LYS A 111 -13.21 11.80 -2.56
C LYS A 111 -14.19 12.19 -1.45
N LYS A 112 -15.51 12.20 -1.73
CA LYS A 112 -16.54 12.41 -0.71
C LYS A 112 -16.56 11.25 0.29
N TYR A 113 -16.56 10.02 -0.20
CA TYR A 113 -16.56 8.82 0.64
C TYR A 113 -15.34 8.77 1.57
N CYS A 114 -14.14 9.09 1.09
CA CYS A 114 -12.94 9.16 1.92
C CYS A 114 -13.06 10.27 2.98
N ARG A 115 -13.65 11.42 2.65
CA ARG A 115 -13.86 12.52 3.61
C ARG A 115 -14.78 12.11 4.75
N GLU A 116 -15.80 11.31 4.46
CA GLU A 116 -16.78 10.83 5.44
C GLU A 116 -16.26 9.61 6.23
N ASN A 117 -15.36 8.82 5.64
CA ASN A 117 -14.73 7.66 6.27
C ASN A 117 -13.29 7.96 6.72
N ARG A 118 -13.15 8.39 7.99
CA ARG A 118 -11.84 8.71 8.57
C ARG A 118 -10.89 7.50 8.65
N GLU A 119 -11.43 6.30 8.85
CA GLU A 119 -10.61 5.09 8.91
C GLU A 119 -9.97 4.80 7.54
N LEU A 120 -10.77 4.86 6.46
CA LEU A 120 -10.25 4.72 5.10
C LEU A 120 -9.23 5.81 4.75
N SER A 121 -9.49 7.05 5.16
CA SER A 121 -8.53 8.14 4.95
C SER A 121 -7.20 7.88 5.68
N GLY A 122 -7.24 7.36 6.91
CA GLY A 122 -6.05 6.96 7.66
C GLY A 122 -5.28 5.83 6.98
N ALA A 123 -6.00 4.80 6.52
CA ALA A 123 -5.41 3.69 5.79
C ALA A 123 -4.75 4.13 4.47
N ILE A 124 -5.38 5.05 3.73
CA ILE A 124 -4.81 5.62 2.49
C ILE A 124 -3.55 6.44 2.80
N ASP A 125 -3.56 7.27 3.84
CA ASP A 125 -2.39 8.06 4.23
C ASP A 125 -1.21 7.15 4.62
N ALA A 126 -1.47 6.07 5.38
CA ALA A 126 -0.46 5.07 5.73
C ALA A 126 0.10 4.34 4.49
N PHE A 127 -0.76 3.98 3.53
CA PHE A 127 -0.35 3.38 2.26
C PHE A 127 0.55 4.31 1.44
N LEU A 128 0.15 5.57 1.30
CA LEU A 128 0.93 6.58 0.58
C LEU A 128 2.26 6.88 1.29
N GLU A 129 2.28 6.84 2.62
CA GLU A 129 3.50 6.99 3.40
C GLU A 129 4.48 5.85 3.13
N ILE A 130 4.03 4.59 3.06
CA ILE A 130 4.89 3.45 2.69
C ILE A 130 5.47 3.65 1.28
N GLY A 131 4.65 4.04 0.31
CA GLY A 131 5.13 4.29 -1.05
C GLY A 131 6.12 5.45 -1.15
N ARG A 132 5.86 6.56 -0.43
CA ARG A 132 6.79 7.71 -0.34
C ARG A 132 8.11 7.31 0.30
N SER A 133 8.06 6.63 1.45
CA SER A 133 9.26 6.17 2.14
C SER A 133 10.05 5.17 1.29
N ARG A 134 9.39 4.29 0.54
CA ARG A 134 10.05 3.41 -0.43
C ARG A 134 10.79 4.23 -1.49
N ASN A 135 10.17 5.27 -2.03
CA ASN A 135 10.82 6.16 -3.00
C ASN A 135 12.02 6.87 -2.38
N GLU A 136 11.93 7.34 -1.14
CA GLU A 136 13.07 7.94 -0.44
C GLU A 136 14.22 6.95 -0.24
N VAL A 137 13.92 5.71 0.17
CA VAL A 137 14.95 4.68 0.39
C VAL A 137 15.62 4.24 -0.91
N VAL A 138 14.87 4.15 -2.02
CA VAL A 138 15.39 3.70 -3.33
C VAL A 138 16.10 4.82 -4.10
N HIS A 139 15.63 6.06 -4.00
CA HIS A 139 16.18 7.19 -4.78
C HIS A 139 17.26 8.00 -4.06
N ASN A 140 17.30 7.98 -2.73
CA ASN A 140 18.44 8.52 -2.01
C ASN A 140 19.59 7.51 -1.99
N ASN A 141 20.79 7.97 -1.67
CA ASN A 141 21.92 7.08 -1.44
C ASN A 141 21.61 6.17 -0.23
N TYR A 142 21.24 4.92 -0.52
CA TYR A 142 20.80 3.93 0.47
C TYR A 142 21.77 3.79 1.66
N ALA A 143 23.07 3.91 1.38
CA ALA A 143 24.14 3.79 2.37
C ALA A 143 24.22 4.99 3.33
N THR A 144 23.81 6.18 2.90
CA THR A 144 23.93 7.43 3.68
C THR A 144 22.59 8.00 4.11
N TYR A 145 21.47 7.51 3.56
CA TYR A 145 20.14 7.95 3.94
C TYR A 145 19.77 7.43 5.33
N SER A 146 19.50 8.36 6.24
CA SER A 146 18.97 8.06 7.57
C SER A 146 17.47 7.87 7.47
N PHE A 147 17.01 6.65 7.71
CA PHE A 147 15.58 6.34 7.76
C PHE A 147 15.12 6.46 9.21
N GLU A 148 14.21 7.40 9.46
CA GLU A 148 13.83 7.80 10.83
C GLU A 148 12.86 6.81 11.51
N LYS A 149 12.25 5.90 10.76
CA LYS A 149 11.27 4.96 11.29
C LYS A 149 11.94 3.71 11.86
N THR A 150 11.45 3.28 13.01
CA THR A 150 11.80 1.98 13.58
C THR A 150 11.12 0.84 12.82
N ILE A 151 11.53 -0.39 13.10
CA ILE A 151 10.89 -1.57 12.51
C ILE A 151 9.42 -1.69 12.97
N ASP A 152 9.12 -1.31 14.21
CA ASP A 152 7.75 -1.29 14.75
C ASP A 152 6.88 -0.24 14.06
N ASP A 153 7.44 0.93 13.75
CA ASP A 153 6.74 1.96 12.99
C ASP A 153 6.38 1.48 11.59
N VAL A 154 7.30 0.80 10.91
CA VAL A 154 7.05 0.23 9.58
C VAL A 154 5.98 -0.85 9.66
N TYR A 155 6.03 -1.75 10.64
CA TYR A 155 5.03 -2.81 10.79
C TYR A 155 3.63 -2.27 11.12
N ARG A 156 3.56 -1.26 11.99
CA ARG A 156 2.31 -0.56 12.31
C ARG A 156 1.73 0.15 11.08
N LEU A 157 2.57 0.86 10.32
CA LEU A 157 2.16 1.49 9.06
C LEU A 157 1.66 0.46 8.05
N TYR A 158 2.32 -0.69 7.94
CA TYR A 158 1.89 -1.78 7.09
C TYR A 158 0.50 -2.28 7.47
N GLY A 159 0.26 -2.53 8.77
CA GLY A 159 -1.05 -2.98 9.24
C GLY A 159 -2.18 -1.99 8.93
N GLU A 160 -1.92 -0.69 9.08
CA GLU A 160 -2.91 0.36 8.76
C GLU A 160 -3.14 0.49 7.26
N ALA A 161 -2.07 0.52 6.46
CA ALA A 161 -2.13 0.57 5.00
C ALA A 161 -2.83 -0.65 4.39
N ASN A 162 -2.66 -1.83 5.01
CA ASN A 162 -3.27 -3.06 4.56
C ASN A 162 -4.79 -2.99 4.53
N LYS A 163 -5.43 -2.23 5.44
CA LYS A 163 -6.88 -2.02 5.42
C LYS A 163 -7.36 -1.39 4.10
N PHE A 164 -6.60 -0.43 3.56
CA PHE A 164 -6.90 0.17 2.27
C PHE A 164 -6.76 -0.87 1.15
N VAL A 165 -5.63 -1.59 1.09
CA VAL A 165 -5.36 -2.57 0.04
C VAL A 165 -6.35 -3.75 0.07
N ASP A 166 -6.77 -4.19 1.26
CA ASP A 166 -7.83 -5.19 1.44
C ASP A 166 -9.20 -4.69 0.95
N SER A 167 -9.52 -3.41 1.18
CA SER A 167 -10.78 -2.80 0.78
C SER A 167 -10.85 -2.47 -0.72
N LEU A 168 -9.70 -2.30 -1.38
CA LEU A 168 -9.59 -1.80 -2.75
C LEU A 168 -10.45 -2.56 -3.78
N PRO A 169 -10.48 -3.91 -3.81
CA PRO A 169 -11.37 -4.63 -4.73
C PRO A 169 -12.85 -4.30 -4.55
N GLY A 170 -13.28 -4.04 -3.31
CA GLY A 170 -14.66 -3.63 -3.00
C GLY A 170 -14.92 -2.19 -3.44
N LEU A 171 -13.97 -1.28 -3.19
CA LEU A 171 -14.05 0.12 -3.61
C LEU A 171 -14.14 0.26 -5.15
N LEU A 172 -13.42 -0.58 -5.90
CA LEU A 172 -13.47 -0.58 -7.36
C LEU A 172 -14.82 -1.09 -7.90
N LYS A 173 -15.48 -2.01 -7.19
CA LYS A 173 -16.76 -2.59 -7.62
C LYS A 173 -17.97 -1.74 -7.27
N ASN A 174 -17.92 -0.99 -6.17
CA ASN A 174 -19.02 -0.14 -5.74
C ASN A 174 -19.07 1.15 -6.57
N SER A 175 -19.58 1.06 -7.79
CA SER A 175 -20.09 2.20 -8.58
C SER A 175 -21.55 2.56 -8.22
N THR A 176 -22.05 2.05 -7.10
CA THR A 176 -23.41 2.33 -6.59
C THR A 176 -23.39 2.28 -5.06
N ILE A 177 -23.03 3.39 -4.42
CA ILE A 177 -23.62 3.68 -3.11
C ILE A 177 -24.90 4.45 -3.45
N SER A 178 -25.97 3.70 -3.67
CA SER A 178 -27.32 4.26 -3.82
C SER A 178 -27.58 5.24 -2.68
N LEU A 179 -27.81 6.50 -3.03
CA LEU A 179 -28.75 7.34 -2.29
C LEU A 179 -30.17 6.89 -2.66
N ASP A 180 -30.49 5.60 -2.47
CA ASP A 180 -31.87 5.17 -2.29
C ASP A 180 -32.20 5.41 -0.82
N GLY A 181 -32.26 6.70 -0.48
CA GLY A 181 -33.14 7.17 0.57
C GLY A 181 -34.50 7.39 -0.06
N ASP A 182 -35.24 6.31 -0.35
CA ASP A 182 -36.69 6.32 -0.21
C ASP A 182 -37.24 4.89 -0.18
N GLY A 183 -37.17 4.30 1.02
CA GLY A 183 -38.15 3.32 1.43
C GLY A 183 -39.23 4.03 2.23
N ALA A 184 -40.45 4.05 1.68
CA ALA A 184 -41.76 4.14 2.34
C ALA A 184 -42.67 5.24 1.77
N SER A 185 -43.48 4.87 0.76
CA SER A 185 -44.94 5.06 0.76
C SER A 185 -45.58 4.14 -0.28
#